data_AF-A0A9P8Q888-F1
#
_entry.id   AF-A0A9P8Q888-F1
#
_cell.length_a   1.000
_cell.length_b   1.000
_cell.length_c   1.000
_cell.angle_alpha   90.00
_cell.angle_beta   90.00
_cell.angle_gamma   90.00
#
_symmetry.space_group_name_H-M   'P 1'
#
loop_
_entity.id
_entity.type
_entity.pdbx_description
1 polymer ?
#
loop_
_entity_poly.entity_id
_entity_poly.type
_entity_poly.pdbx_seq_one_letter_code
_entity_poly.pdbx_strand_id
1 'polypeptide(L)'
;MLSPIRPYTNRLLSPTNPSSCLRFNSTKSSPPKFFSEFYNESSKPVIQPVYTQPSGSPAVQSSNTRSSNSDSFNNPVPIRDVSLVVATLLLSYFAVDNYGRRIELEKSAQEQQLKFLKSLSVQQNTFNQARKKKDLQLITERKKMQTREMKMVYHIALLREQLMKQGVSPIEIEKALEAFEKDVKMENSLSNVSNMALWVVDDSELKKFVPSIHEYDNKK
;
A
#
# COMPACT_ATOMS: atom_id res chain seq x y z
N MET A 1 -0.88 35.89 57.14
CA MET A 1 0.50 35.53 56.76
C MET A 1 0.44 34.96 55.34
N LEU A 2 0.81 35.77 54.36
CA LEU A 2 0.67 35.48 52.93
C LEU A 2 1.97 34.89 52.38
N SER A 3 1.86 33.71 51.78
CA SER A 3 2.96 33.00 51.11
C SER A 3 3.19 33.57 49.70
N PRO A 4 4.44 33.72 49.22
CA PRO A 4 4.69 34.26 47.89
C PRO A 4 4.53 33.20 46.78
N ILE A 5 3.76 33.57 45.77
CA ILE A 5 3.53 32.83 44.52
C ILE A 5 4.80 32.93 43.67
N ARG A 6 5.38 31.77 43.28
CA ARG A 6 6.48 31.72 42.30
C ARG A 6 5.93 31.92 40.89
N PRO A 7 6.53 32.78 40.04
CA PRO A 7 6.17 32.86 38.64
C PRO A 7 6.79 31.70 37.85
N TYR A 8 5.96 31.05 37.02
CA TYR A 8 6.41 30.10 36.01
C TYR A 8 7.18 30.84 34.92
N THR A 9 8.42 30.44 34.67
CA THR A 9 9.22 30.90 33.55
C THR A 9 8.74 30.23 32.27
N ASN A 10 8.19 31.01 31.34
CA ASN A 10 7.94 30.58 29.97
C ASN A 10 9.28 30.39 29.24
N ARG A 11 9.73 29.14 29.16
CA ARG A 11 10.87 28.77 28.32
C ARG A 11 10.39 28.68 26.88
N LEU A 12 10.63 29.76 26.12
CA LEU A 12 10.50 29.79 24.67
C LEU A 12 11.38 28.68 24.06
N LEU A 13 10.74 27.68 23.46
CA LEU A 13 11.38 26.69 22.61
C LEU A 13 11.49 27.27 21.20
N SER A 14 12.71 27.51 20.76
CA SER A 14 13.05 27.90 19.40
C SER A 14 12.62 26.83 18.38
N PRO A 15 12.24 27.21 17.15
CA PRO A 15 11.90 26.26 16.09
C PRO A 15 13.18 25.67 15.49
N THR A 16 13.41 24.38 15.69
CA THR A 16 14.46 23.64 14.98
C THR A 16 13.89 23.00 13.71
N ASN A 17 14.45 23.45 12.58
CA ASN A 17 14.53 22.83 11.24
C ASN A 17 14.00 21.38 11.08
N PRO A 18 13.05 21.12 10.17
CA PRO A 18 12.77 19.78 9.66
C PRO A 18 13.57 19.52 8.37
N SER A 19 14.88 19.32 8.50
CA SER A 19 15.74 18.85 7.40
C SER A 19 16.62 17.70 7.88
N SER A 20 16.01 16.58 8.25
CA SER A 20 16.69 15.29 8.36
C SER A 20 16.11 14.33 7.33
N CYS A 21 16.54 14.48 6.09
CA CYS A 21 16.53 13.37 5.15
C CYS A 21 17.33 12.24 5.80
N LEU A 22 16.64 11.14 6.11
CA LEU A 22 17.25 9.89 6.56
C LEU A 22 18.23 9.41 5.48
N ARG A 23 19.51 9.77 5.63
CA ARG A 23 20.63 9.13 4.93
C ARG A 23 20.71 7.70 5.47
N PHE A 24 20.23 6.75 4.67
CA PHE A 24 20.64 5.36 4.81
C PHE A 24 22.15 5.30 4.52
N ASN A 25 22.94 5.10 5.59
CA ASN A 25 24.34 4.74 5.46
C ASN A 25 24.40 3.35 4.82
N SER A 26 24.77 3.34 3.54
CA SER A 26 25.14 2.17 2.77
C SER A 26 26.44 1.60 3.32
N THR A 27 26.36 0.53 4.10
CA THR A 27 27.44 -0.44 4.22
C THR A 27 27.03 -1.71 3.50
N LYS A 28 27.91 -2.15 2.60
CA LYS A 28 27.79 -3.31 1.71
C LYS A 28 27.30 -4.56 2.45
N SER A 29 26.12 -5.06 2.10
CA SER A 29 25.93 -6.45 1.65
C SER A 29 24.47 -6.64 1.21
N SER A 30 24.28 -7.01 -0.06
CA SER A 30 23.07 -7.58 -0.69
C SER A 30 21.68 -6.99 -0.38
N PRO A 31 20.86 -6.64 -1.41
CA PRO A 31 19.46 -6.29 -1.18
C PRO A 31 18.68 -7.44 -0.52
N PRO A 32 17.71 -7.16 0.36
CA PRO A 32 16.93 -8.18 1.06
C PRO A 32 16.18 -9.06 0.06
N LYS A 33 16.49 -10.37 0.04
CA LYS A 33 15.93 -11.40 -0.86
C LYS A 33 14.52 -11.84 -0.48
N PHE A 34 13.67 -10.95 0.02
CA PHE A 34 12.33 -11.34 0.52
C PHE A 34 11.27 -11.53 -0.57
N PHE A 35 11.59 -11.24 -1.84
CA PHE A 35 10.64 -11.32 -2.96
C PHE A 35 10.94 -12.41 -3.99
N SER A 36 12.01 -13.20 -3.82
CA SER A 36 12.44 -14.21 -4.82
C SER A 36 11.99 -15.65 -4.55
N GLU A 37 11.31 -15.93 -3.44
CA GLU A 37 11.00 -17.33 -3.03
C GLU A 37 9.62 -17.87 -3.43
N PHE A 38 8.72 -17.06 -4.00
CA PHE A 38 7.35 -17.51 -4.33
C PHE A 38 7.08 -17.88 -5.79
N TYR A 39 8.12 -18.03 -6.63
CA TYR A 39 7.92 -18.43 -8.03
C TYR A 39 8.82 -19.60 -8.42
N ASN A 40 8.53 -20.77 -7.87
CA ASN A 40 8.91 -22.04 -8.51
C ASN A 40 8.03 -23.19 -7.99
N GLU A 41 6.83 -23.31 -8.54
CA GLU A 41 6.28 -24.62 -8.94
C GLU A 41 5.04 -24.46 -9.84
N SER A 42 5.18 -25.00 -11.05
CA SER A 42 4.12 -25.56 -11.90
C SER A 42 2.83 -24.75 -12.15
N SER A 43 2.85 -23.90 -13.17
CA SER A 43 1.95 -23.92 -14.33
C SER A 43 2.03 -22.55 -15.04
N LYS A 44 2.61 -22.54 -16.24
CA LYS A 44 2.69 -21.34 -17.07
C LYS A 44 1.27 -20.95 -17.53
N PRO A 45 0.88 -19.68 -17.38
CA PRO A 45 0.62 -18.91 -18.57
C PRO A 45 1.62 -17.78 -18.66
N VAL A 46 2.35 -17.78 -19.77
CA VAL A 46 3.24 -16.71 -20.18
C VAL A 46 2.38 -15.48 -20.50
N ILE A 47 2.25 -14.53 -19.57
CA ILE A 47 1.75 -13.19 -19.87
C ILE A 47 2.96 -12.36 -20.27
N GLN A 48 3.25 -12.34 -21.57
CA GLN A 48 4.17 -11.37 -22.15
C GLN A 48 3.52 -9.98 -22.14
N PRO A 49 4.27 -8.90 -21.92
CA PRO A 49 3.83 -7.59 -22.37
C PRO A 49 3.72 -7.65 -23.90
N VAL A 50 2.48 -7.60 -24.40
CA VAL A 50 2.21 -7.40 -25.83
C VAL A 50 2.63 -5.97 -26.17
N TYR A 51 3.91 -5.80 -26.49
CA TYR A 51 4.34 -4.71 -27.33
C TYR A 51 3.89 -5.06 -28.74
N THR A 52 2.73 -4.57 -29.15
CA THR A 52 2.36 -4.54 -30.57
C THR A 52 3.30 -3.54 -31.26
N GLN A 53 4.47 -4.03 -31.65
CA GLN A 53 5.27 -3.35 -32.67
C GLN A 53 4.42 -3.31 -33.96
N PRO A 54 4.24 -2.16 -34.62
CA PRO A 54 3.88 -2.18 -36.02
C PRO A 54 5.12 -2.65 -36.81
N SER A 55 5.23 -3.96 -37.02
CA SER A 55 6.14 -4.55 -38.00
C SER A 55 5.56 -4.33 -39.40
N GLY A 56 5.85 -3.15 -39.94
CA GLY A 56 5.55 -2.78 -41.32
C GLY A 56 6.81 -2.34 -42.06
N SER A 57 7.90 -3.10 -41.95
CA SER A 57 9.04 -2.97 -42.87
C SER A 57 8.70 -3.79 -44.12
N PRO A 58 8.65 -3.19 -45.34
CA PRO A 58 8.55 -3.99 -46.54
C PRO A 58 9.86 -4.78 -46.69
N ALA A 59 9.75 -6.11 -46.69
CA ALA A 59 10.82 -6.98 -47.13
C ALA A 59 11.02 -6.75 -48.64
N VAL A 60 12.04 -5.97 -49.00
CA VAL A 60 12.56 -5.95 -50.36
C VAL A 60 13.29 -7.28 -50.56
N GLN A 61 12.58 -8.27 -51.10
CA GLN A 61 13.20 -9.46 -51.66
C GLN A 61 13.93 -9.05 -52.94
N SER A 62 15.25 -8.93 -52.85
CA SER A 62 16.14 -8.93 -54.01
C SER A 62 16.15 -10.31 -54.65
N SER A 63 15.14 -10.60 -55.47
CA SER A 63 15.24 -11.64 -56.49
C SER A 63 15.91 -11.04 -57.72
N ASN A 64 17.16 -11.42 -57.94
CA ASN A 64 17.87 -11.24 -59.20
C ASN A 64 17.11 -11.92 -60.35
N THR A 65 16.24 -11.18 -61.04
CA THR A 65 15.83 -11.53 -62.41
C THR A 65 16.71 -10.77 -63.38
N ARG A 66 17.72 -11.49 -63.85
CA ARG A 66 18.54 -11.16 -65.01
C ARG A 66 17.63 -11.17 -66.23
N SER A 67 17.15 -10.00 -66.65
CA SER A 67 16.49 -9.81 -67.93
C SER A 67 17.40 -8.97 -68.82
N SER A 68 17.93 -9.66 -69.80
CA SER A 68 18.69 -9.18 -70.95
C SER A 68 18.04 -8.00 -71.66
N ASN A 69 18.89 -7.04 -72.05
CA ASN A 69 18.88 -6.24 -73.27
C ASN A 69 17.52 -5.78 -73.82
N SER A 70 17.34 -4.46 -73.86
CA SER A 70 17.49 -3.74 -75.13
C SER A 70 17.51 -2.23 -74.87
N ASP A 71 18.71 -1.67 -74.99
CA ASP A 71 18.85 -0.32 -75.49
C ASP A 71 18.16 -0.24 -76.86
N SER A 72 17.09 0.53 -76.92
CA SER A 72 16.59 1.14 -78.15
C SER A 72 15.76 2.34 -77.77
N PHE A 73 16.46 3.44 -77.56
CA PHE A 73 15.90 4.76 -77.78
C PHE A 73 15.45 4.81 -79.23
N ASN A 74 14.14 4.90 -79.47
CA ASN A 74 13.53 5.68 -80.55
C ASN A 74 11.98 5.64 -80.45
N ASN A 75 11.42 6.77 -79.98
CA ASN A 75 10.08 7.29 -80.26
C ASN A 75 8.87 6.79 -79.43
N PRO A 76 7.84 7.65 -79.25
CA PRO A 76 7.42 8.12 -77.92
C PRO A 76 6.22 7.34 -77.41
N VAL A 77 6.20 7.01 -76.11
CA VAL A 77 5.01 6.43 -75.48
C VAL A 77 4.61 7.31 -74.29
N PRO A 78 3.71 8.29 -74.47
CA PRO A 78 3.25 9.18 -73.40
C PRO A 78 2.63 8.40 -72.21
N ILE A 79 2.28 7.13 -72.41
CA ILE A 79 1.67 6.26 -71.41
C ILE A 79 2.65 5.89 -70.27
N ARG A 80 3.96 5.77 -70.54
CA ARG A 80 4.96 5.49 -69.49
C ARG A 80 5.13 6.67 -68.55
N ASP A 81 5.24 7.88 -69.10
CA ASP A 81 5.34 9.10 -68.30
C ASP A 81 4.04 9.35 -67.52
N VAL A 82 2.88 9.07 -68.11
CA VAL A 82 1.58 9.11 -67.41
C VAL A 82 1.54 8.12 -66.25
N SER A 83 2.05 6.89 -66.42
CA SER A 83 2.10 5.90 -65.33
C SER A 83 3.01 6.33 -64.17
N LEU A 84 4.12 7.03 -64.47
CA LEU A 84 5.03 7.57 -63.47
C LEU A 84 4.37 8.71 -62.68
N VAL A 85 3.66 9.61 -63.36
CA VAL A 85 2.89 10.70 -62.73
C VAL A 85 1.76 10.13 -61.87
N VAL A 86 1.04 9.13 -62.35
CA VAL A 86 -0.03 8.47 -61.56
C VAL A 86 0.57 7.75 -60.34
N ALA A 87 1.68 7.03 -60.50
CA ALA A 87 2.35 6.36 -59.39
C ALA A 87 2.86 7.36 -58.33
N THR A 88 3.45 8.47 -58.74
CA THR A 88 3.89 9.53 -57.82
C THR A 88 2.73 10.23 -57.12
N LEU A 89 1.60 10.44 -57.79
CA LEU A 89 0.38 10.99 -57.19
C LEU A 89 -0.25 10.02 -56.17
N LEU A 90 -0.30 8.72 -56.47
CA LEU A 90 -0.79 7.71 -55.53
C LEU A 90 0.13 7.58 -54.31
N LEU A 91 1.44 7.59 -54.54
CA LEU A 91 2.41 7.53 -53.45
C LEU A 91 2.37 8.78 -52.56
N SER A 92 2.22 9.97 -53.15
CA SER A 92 2.12 11.22 -52.39
C SER A 92 0.82 11.27 -51.58
N TYR A 93 -0.31 10.82 -52.15
CA TYR A 93 -1.57 10.70 -51.42
C TYR A 93 -1.46 9.71 -50.25
N PHE A 94 -0.87 8.53 -50.48
CA PHE A 94 -0.68 7.52 -49.44
C PHE A 94 0.27 8.00 -48.33
N ALA A 95 1.31 8.77 -48.67
CA ALA A 95 2.22 9.36 -47.70
C ALA A 95 1.50 10.36 -46.79
N VAL A 96 0.61 11.20 -47.34
CA VAL A 96 -0.19 12.16 -46.57
C VAL A 96 -1.19 11.45 -45.65
N ASP A 97 -1.91 10.42 -46.14
CA ASP A 97 -2.85 9.65 -45.31
C ASP A 97 -2.13 8.92 -44.15
N ASN A 98 -0.98 8.30 -44.41
CA ASN A 98 -0.18 7.67 -43.35
C ASN A 98 0.33 8.67 -42.33
N TYR A 99 0.72 9.87 -42.76
CA TYR A 99 1.17 10.91 -41.83
C TYR A 99 0.05 11.35 -40.88
N GLY A 100 -1.16 11.56 -41.41
CA GLY A 100 -2.34 11.89 -40.60
C GLY A 100 -2.65 10.82 -39.56
N ARG A 101 -2.71 9.55 -39.99
CA ARG A 101 -2.95 8.41 -39.07
C ARG A 101 -1.85 8.25 -38.02
N ARG A 102 -0.59 8.50 -38.39
CA ARG A 102 0.53 8.42 -37.45
C ARG A 102 0.40 9.46 -36.33
N ILE A 103 0.03 10.70 -36.67
CA ILE A 103 -0.20 11.75 -35.66
C ILE A 103 -1.35 11.37 -34.73
N GLU A 104 -2.45 10.87 -35.27
CA GLU A 104 -3.60 10.45 -34.45
C GLU A 104 -3.24 9.31 -33.49
N LEU A 105 -2.50 8.31 -33.99
CA LEU A 105 -2.00 7.21 -33.16
C LEU A 105 -1.05 7.69 -32.07
N GLU A 106 -0.13 8.60 -32.39
CA GLU A 106 0.79 9.17 -31.41
C GLU A 106 0.03 9.95 -30.33
N LYS A 107 -0.95 10.75 -30.72
CA LYS A 107 -1.82 11.47 -29.78
C LYS A 107 -2.60 10.51 -28.88
N SER A 108 -3.20 9.47 -29.46
CA SER A 108 -3.94 8.44 -28.69
C SER A 108 -3.03 7.69 -27.72
N ALA A 109 -1.80 7.36 -28.14
CA ALA A 109 -0.80 6.73 -27.28
C ALA A 109 -0.39 7.64 -26.10
N GLN A 110 -0.18 8.92 -26.35
CA GLN A 110 0.11 9.91 -25.30
C GLN A 110 -1.06 10.04 -24.31
N GLU A 111 -2.30 10.09 -24.81
CA GLU A 111 -3.49 10.14 -23.96
C GLU A 111 -3.64 8.88 -23.10
N GLN A 112 -3.35 7.69 -23.64
CA GLN A 112 -3.36 6.44 -22.89
C GLN A 112 -2.28 6.43 -21.81
N GLN A 113 -1.07 6.89 -22.12
CA GLN A 113 0.02 6.99 -21.15
C GLN A 113 -0.34 7.94 -20.01
N LEU A 114 -0.94 9.09 -20.31
CA LEU A 114 -1.39 10.04 -19.29
C LEU A 114 -2.49 9.42 -18.41
N LYS A 115 -3.47 8.74 -19.01
CA LYS A 115 -4.53 8.04 -18.26
C LYS A 115 -3.94 6.97 -17.33
N PHE A 116 -2.96 6.20 -17.82
CA PHE A 116 -2.29 5.19 -17.01
C PHE A 116 -1.53 5.81 -15.83
N LEU A 117 -0.73 6.85 -16.07
CA LEU A 117 -0.01 7.56 -15.01
C LEU A 117 -0.95 8.16 -13.97
N LYS A 118 -2.06 8.75 -14.42
CA LYS A 118 -3.09 9.28 -13.52
C LYS A 118 -3.73 8.18 -12.69
N SER A 119 -4.08 7.06 -13.31
CA SER A 119 -4.65 5.90 -12.61
C SER A 119 -3.69 5.34 -11.56
N LEU A 120 -2.41 5.21 -11.92
CA LEU A 120 -1.36 4.75 -11.02
C LEU A 120 -1.20 5.69 -9.81
N SER A 121 -1.19 6.99 -10.05
CA SER A 121 -1.11 8.00 -9.00
C SER A 121 -2.29 7.94 -8.03
N VAL A 122 -3.51 7.77 -8.56
CA VAL A 122 -4.72 7.61 -7.73
C VAL A 122 -4.62 6.33 -6.90
N GLN A 123 -4.23 5.20 -7.50
CA GLN A 123 -4.09 3.94 -6.79
C GLN A 123 -3.05 4.02 -5.67
N GLN A 124 -1.92 4.69 -5.91
CA GLN A 124 -0.89 4.92 -4.91
C GLN A 124 -1.42 5.79 -3.75
N ASN A 125 -2.18 6.83 -4.06
CA ASN A 125 -2.79 7.68 -3.02
C ASN A 125 -3.83 6.89 -2.19
N THR A 126 -4.70 6.13 -2.83
CA THR A 126 -5.69 5.27 -2.14
C THR A 126 -5.01 4.26 -1.24
N PHE A 127 -3.93 3.62 -1.69
CA PHE A 127 -3.16 2.69 -0.87
C PHE A 127 -2.54 3.37 0.36
N ASN A 128 -1.95 4.55 0.17
CA ASN A 128 -1.37 5.32 1.27
C ASN A 128 -2.44 5.76 2.29
N GLN A 129 -3.63 6.16 1.82
CA GLN A 129 -4.75 6.50 2.69
C GLN A 129 -5.26 5.28 3.46
N ALA A 130 -5.38 4.12 2.81
CA ALA A 130 -5.79 2.88 3.46
C ALA A 130 -4.79 2.46 4.55
N ARG A 131 -3.48 2.59 4.28
CA ARG A 131 -2.43 2.34 5.26
C ARG A 131 -2.54 3.28 6.47
N LYS A 132 -2.64 4.59 6.23
CA LYS A 132 -2.81 5.59 7.29
C LYS A 132 -4.06 5.33 8.13
N LYS A 133 -5.17 4.92 7.49
CA LYS A 133 -6.41 4.58 8.20
C LYS A 133 -6.22 3.38 9.13
N LYS A 134 -5.55 2.32 8.67
CA LYS A 134 -5.22 1.16 9.50
C LYS A 134 -4.32 1.53 10.67
N ASP A 135 -3.28 2.33 10.42
CA ASP A 135 -2.37 2.79 11.48
C ASP A 135 -3.11 3.63 12.54
N LEU A 136 -4.02 4.52 12.11
CA LEU A 136 -4.82 5.33 13.03
C LEU A 136 -5.83 4.49 13.83
N GLN A 137 -6.44 3.49 13.20
CA GLN A 137 -7.32 2.54 13.87
C GLN A 137 -6.58 1.77 14.96
N LEU A 138 -5.40 1.22 14.63
CA LEU A 138 -4.54 0.51 15.57
C LEU A 138 -4.15 1.38 16.77
N ILE A 139 -3.76 2.64 16.54
CA ILE A 139 -3.43 3.58 17.63
C ILE A 139 -4.66 3.85 18.50
N THR A 140 -5.83 4.01 17.89
CA THR A 140 -7.08 4.24 18.61
C THR A 140 -7.47 3.04 19.47
N GLU A 141 -7.34 1.82 18.94
CA GLU A 141 -7.59 0.58 19.67
C GLU A 141 -6.63 0.43 20.86
N ARG A 142 -5.33 0.64 20.66
CA ARG A 142 -4.33 0.62 21.74
C ARG A 142 -4.63 1.65 22.81
N LYS A 143 -4.99 2.88 22.41
CA LYS A 143 -5.37 3.94 23.37
C LYS A 143 -6.61 3.54 24.18
N LYS A 144 -7.62 2.93 23.54
CA LYS A 144 -8.82 2.45 24.23
C LYS A 144 -8.50 1.33 25.22
N MET A 145 -7.68 0.36 24.81
CA MET A 145 -7.22 -0.73 25.67
C MET A 145 -6.47 -0.19 26.90
N GLN A 146 -5.48 0.68 26.70
CA GLN A 146 -4.74 1.31 27.78
C GLN A 146 -5.62 2.13 28.71
N THR A 147 -6.60 2.85 28.16
CA THR A 147 -7.57 3.63 28.97
C THR A 147 -8.41 2.69 29.84
N ARG A 148 -8.86 1.56 29.29
CA ARG A 148 -9.63 0.55 30.03
C ARG A 148 -8.80 -0.08 31.15
N GLU A 149 -7.57 -0.48 30.85
CA GLU A 149 -6.62 -1.00 31.85
C GLU A 149 -6.39 0.01 32.98
N MET A 150 -6.17 1.28 32.63
CA MET A 150 -5.97 2.33 33.64
C MET A 150 -7.21 2.54 34.51
N LYS A 151 -8.42 2.51 33.92
CA LYS A 151 -9.69 2.58 34.68
C LYS A 151 -9.82 1.40 35.64
N MET A 152 -9.47 0.18 35.21
CA MET A 152 -9.48 -1.02 36.06
C MET A 152 -8.49 -0.90 37.22
N VAL A 153 -7.23 -0.52 36.94
CA VAL A 153 -6.20 -0.32 37.97
C VAL A 153 -6.65 0.71 38.99
N TYR A 154 -7.24 1.82 38.53
CA TYR A 154 -7.75 2.85 39.42
C TYR A 154 -8.94 2.37 40.28
N HIS A 155 -9.85 1.59 39.70
CA HIS A 155 -10.95 0.98 40.45
C HIS A 155 -10.42 0.03 41.54
N ILE A 156 -9.42 -0.80 41.22
CA ILE A 156 -8.79 -1.69 42.21
C ILE A 156 -8.14 -0.87 43.34
N ALA A 157 -7.47 0.24 43.02
CA ALA A 157 -6.88 1.12 44.02
C ALA A 157 -7.96 1.72 44.97
N LEU A 158 -9.09 2.16 44.43
CA LEU A 158 -10.22 2.65 45.22
C LEU A 158 -10.82 1.56 46.12
N LEU A 159 -10.96 0.33 45.61
CA LEU A 159 -11.44 -0.80 46.41
C LEU A 159 -10.48 -1.11 47.57
N ARG A 160 -9.17 -1.07 47.32
CA ARG A 160 -8.16 -1.24 48.39
C ARG A 160 -8.27 -0.14 49.44
N GLU A 161 -8.47 1.11 49.03
CA GLU A 161 -8.69 2.23 49.95
C GLU A 161 -9.95 2.03 50.80
N GLN A 162 -11.05 1.59 50.19
CA GLN A 162 -12.32 1.33 50.88
C GLN A 162 -12.20 0.19 51.90
N LEU A 163 -11.53 -0.91 51.54
CA LEU A 163 -11.29 -2.04 52.44
C LEU A 163 -10.46 -1.62 53.66
N MET A 164 -9.38 -0.85 53.44
CA MET A 164 -8.56 -0.33 54.53
C MET A 164 -9.36 0.59 55.46
N LYS A 165 -10.24 1.44 54.91
CA LYS A 165 -11.15 2.29 55.72
C LYS A 165 -12.14 1.49 56.55
N GLN A 166 -12.52 0.29 56.10
CA GLN A 166 -13.41 -0.63 56.83
C GLN A 166 -12.65 -1.57 57.79
N GLY A 167 -11.32 -1.42 57.91
CA GLY A 167 -10.50 -2.27 58.79
C GLY A 167 -10.18 -3.65 58.23
N VAL A 168 -10.46 -3.90 56.95
CA VAL A 168 -10.15 -5.16 56.25
C VAL A 168 -8.86 -4.98 55.45
N SER A 169 -7.89 -5.88 55.63
CA SER A 169 -6.67 -5.86 54.84
C SER A 169 -6.93 -6.36 53.41
N PRO A 170 -6.52 -5.61 52.37
CA PRO A 170 -6.63 -6.10 51.00
C PRO A 170 -5.78 -7.34 50.75
N ILE A 171 -6.22 -8.18 49.81
CA ILE A 171 -5.48 -9.36 49.37
C ILE A 171 -4.16 -8.93 48.69
N GLU A 172 -3.08 -9.64 49.02
CA GLU A 172 -1.75 -9.47 48.43
C GLU A 172 -1.73 -9.84 46.94
N ILE A 173 -0.84 -9.20 46.19
CA ILE A 173 -0.76 -9.36 44.72
C ILE A 173 -0.42 -10.81 44.35
N GLU A 174 0.45 -11.46 45.13
CA GLU A 174 0.92 -12.83 44.85
C GLU A 174 -0.24 -13.84 44.92
N LYS A 175 -1.04 -13.80 45.98
CA LYS A 175 -2.24 -14.63 46.13
C LYS A 175 -3.28 -14.37 45.05
N ALA A 176 -3.40 -13.12 44.60
CA ALA A 176 -4.30 -12.77 43.51
C ALA A 176 -3.83 -13.36 42.16
N LEU A 177 -2.51 -13.45 41.95
CA LEU A 177 -1.94 -14.06 40.75
C LEU A 177 -2.16 -15.58 40.73
N GLU A 178 -1.98 -16.26 41.86
CA GLU A 178 -2.28 -17.69 42.01
C GLU A 178 -3.76 -17.99 41.72
N ALA A 179 -4.67 -17.16 42.23
CA ALA A 179 -6.10 -17.30 41.95
C ALA A 179 -6.43 -17.03 40.47
N PHE A 180 -5.74 -16.09 39.83
CA PHE A 180 -5.90 -15.80 38.41
C PHE A 180 -5.51 -17.00 37.54
N GLU A 181 -4.35 -17.61 37.79
CA GLU A 181 -3.89 -18.77 37.01
C GLU A 181 -4.81 -19.99 37.19
N LYS A 182 -5.43 -20.12 38.36
CA LYS A 182 -6.38 -21.20 38.65
C LYS A 182 -7.73 -21.00 37.95
N ASP A 183 -8.28 -19.78 38.00
CA ASP A 183 -9.67 -19.53 37.64
C ASP A 183 -9.85 -18.90 36.26
N VAL A 184 -8.79 -18.40 35.62
CA VAL A 184 -8.84 -17.81 34.28
C VAL A 184 -8.28 -18.78 33.24
N LYS A 185 -9.08 -19.04 32.20
CA LYS A 185 -8.67 -19.82 31.04
C LYS A 185 -8.56 -18.93 29.81
N MET A 186 -7.61 -19.31 28.94
CA MET A 186 -7.35 -18.66 27.67
C MET A 186 -7.79 -19.60 26.55
N GLU A 187 -8.73 -19.18 25.71
CA GLU A 187 -9.01 -19.88 24.45
C GLU A 187 -8.38 -19.12 23.30
N ASN A 188 -7.51 -19.82 22.59
CA ASN A 188 -7.00 -19.35 21.31
C ASN A 188 -7.88 -19.94 20.22
N SER A 189 -8.69 -19.09 19.58
CA SER A 189 -9.34 -19.49 18.35
C SER A 189 -8.26 -19.74 17.29
N LEU A 190 -8.09 -21.01 16.89
CA LEU A 190 -7.06 -21.49 15.96
C LEU A 190 -7.02 -20.72 14.62
N SER A 191 -8.09 -20.00 14.26
CA SER A 191 -8.21 -19.26 13.02
C SER A 191 -7.91 -17.76 13.11
N ASN A 192 -7.71 -17.18 14.32
CA ASN A 192 -7.46 -15.74 14.45
C ASN A 192 -6.56 -15.41 15.64
N VAL A 193 -5.26 -15.23 15.37
CA VAL A 193 -4.20 -14.91 16.35
C VAL A 193 -4.47 -13.60 17.12
N SER A 194 -5.40 -12.74 16.65
CA SER A 194 -5.78 -11.49 17.32
C SER A 194 -6.98 -11.60 18.27
N ASN A 195 -7.68 -12.74 18.33
CA ASN A 195 -8.86 -12.95 19.18
C ASN A 195 -8.55 -13.90 20.34
N MET A 196 -7.53 -13.58 21.13
CA MET A 196 -7.28 -14.25 22.39
C MET A 196 -8.28 -13.72 23.42
N ALA A 197 -9.22 -14.58 23.83
CA ALA A 197 -10.22 -14.23 24.82
C ALA A 197 -9.89 -14.93 26.14
N LEU A 198 -9.83 -14.13 27.21
CA LEU A 198 -9.69 -14.60 28.59
C LEU A 198 -11.08 -14.63 29.22
N TRP A 199 -11.41 -15.72 29.88
CA TRP A 199 -12.64 -15.81 30.67
C TRP A 199 -12.42 -16.56 31.97
N VAL A 200 -13.23 -16.18 32.95
CA VAL A 200 -13.29 -16.85 34.24
C VAL A 200 -14.15 -18.11 34.10
N VAL A 201 -13.66 -19.22 34.66
CA VAL A 201 -14.38 -20.50 34.69
C VAL A 201 -15.72 -20.34 35.41
N ASP A 202 -16.78 -20.95 34.87
CA ASP A 202 -18.15 -20.84 35.39
C ASP A 202 -18.29 -21.32 36.84
N ASP A 203 -17.45 -22.27 37.25
CA ASP A 203 -17.42 -22.84 38.60
C ASP A 203 -16.71 -21.93 39.62
N SER A 204 -16.05 -20.86 39.21
CA SER A 204 -15.37 -19.94 40.13
C SER A 204 -16.37 -19.00 40.81
N GLU A 205 -16.32 -18.94 42.14
CA GLU A 205 -17.10 -18.00 42.94
C GLU A 205 -16.78 -16.53 42.60
N LEU A 206 -15.58 -16.26 42.08
CA LEU A 206 -15.13 -14.92 41.70
C LEU A 206 -15.85 -14.37 40.47
N LYS A 207 -16.42 -15.23 39.62
CA LYS A 207 -17.13 -14.81 38.40
C LYS A 207 -18.24 -13.79 38.67
N LYS A 208 -18.92 -13.90 39.82
CA LYS A 208 -20.01 -12.99 40.23
C LYS A 208 -19.55 -11.56 40.49
N PHE A 209 -18.26 -11.37 40.77
CA PHE A 209 -17.67 -10.08 41.10
C PHE A 209 -16.90 -9.46 39.94
N VAL A 210 -16.82 -10.15 38.79
CA VAL A 210 -16.12 -9.65 37.60
C VAL A 210 -17.03 -8.62 36.90
N PRO A 211 -16.62 -7.34 36.81
CA PRO A 211 -17.39 -6.33 36.10
C PRO A 211 -17.39 -6.63 34.60
N SER A 212 -18.50 -6.31 33.92
CA SER A 212 -18.58 -6.46 32.47
C SER A 212 -17.61 -5.51 31.78
N ILE A 213 -16.86 -6.01 30.78
CA ILE A 213 -15.89 -5.22 30.00
C ILE A 213 -16.54 -3.97 29.38
N HIS A 214 -17.83 -4.06 29.02
CA HIS A 214 -18.56 -2.96 28.39
C HIS A 214 -18.93 -1.83 29.36
N GLU A 215 -18.93 -2.05 30.67
CA GLU A 215 -19.24 -1.00 31.65
C GLU A 215 -18.25 0.18 31.58
N TYR A 216 -16.99 -0.09 31.22
CA TYR A 216 -15.95 0.93 31.09
C TYR A 216 -16.01 1.71 29.77
N ASP A 217 -16.75 1.21 28.79
CA ASP A 217 -16.90 1.82 27.46
C ASP A 217 -18.14 2.73 27.37
N ASN A 218 -19.15 2.49 28.20
CA ASN A 218 -20.48 3.12 28.09
C ASN A 218 -20.58 4.56 28.64
N LYS A 219 -19.56 5.05 29.35
CA LYS A 219 -19.53 6.44 29.85
C LYS A 219 -18.66 7.29 28.93
N LYS A 220 -19.31 7.94 27.96
CA LYS A 220 -18.75 9.05 27.17
C LYS A 220 -19.22 10.38 27.74
#